data_AF-W9E9Z6-F1
#
_entry.id   AF-W9E9Z6-F1
#
_cell.length_a   1.000
_cell.length_b   1.000
_cell.length_c   1.000
_cell.angle_alpha   90.00
_cell.angle_beta   90.00
_cell.angle_gamma   90.00
#
_symmetry.space_group_name_H-M   'P 1'
#
loop_
_entity.id
_entity.type
_entity.pdbx_description
1 polymer ?
#
loop_
_entity_poly.entity_id
_entity_poly.type
_entity_poly.pdbx_seq_one_letter_code
_entity_poly.pdbx_strand_id
1 'polypeptide(L)'
;MFKRNSDGKWVTGNPQNPTILSVDEAVELGRKIRDALVAGTNLIDKLSDDASIEDYIKLQEQLSNTLVYNMQNLGWVHKYYHMLYPYKIDAFHSTRWQVHALIYCNVKPVQDDKLYTMSGQLMQIIKKTELSTSYLRIQCVYCLDRL
;
A
#
# COMPACT_ATOMS: atom_id res chain seq x y z
N MET A 1 16.41 3.61 -2.34
CA MET A 1 17.68 4.35 -2.42
C MET A 1 18.01 4.92 -1.06
N PHE A 2 19.28 4.91 -0.66
CA PHE A 2 19.76 5.56 0.56
C PHE A 2 21.23 5.98 0.38
N LYS A 3 21.73 6.86 1.26
CA LYS A 3 23.15 7.21 1.32
C LYS A 3 23.85 6.28 2.31
N ARG A 4 24.82 5.51 1.85
CA ARG A 4 25.54 4.52 2.66
C ARG A 4 26.56 5.22 3.56
N ASN A 5 26.56 4.87 4.85
CA ASN A 5 27.42 5.53 5.84
C ASN A 5 28.91 5.23 5.66
N SER A 6 29.27 4.03 5.19
CA SER A 6 30.67 3.58 5.11
C SER A 6 31.52 4.36 4.13
N ASP A 7 30.93 4.84 3.02
CA ASP A 7 31.65 5.52 1.94
C ASP A 7 30.92 6.74 1.36
N GLY A 8 29.79 7.13 1.97
CA GLY A 8 29.01 8.29 1.57
C GLY A 8 28.32 8.17 0.20
N LYS A 9 28.36 7.00 -0.43
CA LYS A 9 27.79 6.79 -1.78
C LYS A 9 26.29 6.59 -1.73
N TRP A 10 25.59 7.12 -2.74
CA TRP A 10 24.18 6.82 -2.95
C TRP A 10 24.04 5.44 -3.57
N VAL A 11 23.13 4.63 -3.05
CA VAL A 11 22.92 3.25 -3.49
C VAL A 11 21.44 2.93 -3.67
N THR A 12 21.14 2.07 -4.64
CA THR A 12 19.80 1.55 -4.92
C THR A 12 19.85 0.10 -5.41
N GLY A 13 18.70 -0.52 -5.67
CA GLY A 13 18.61 -1.87 -6.21
C GLY A 13 18.71 -2.97 -5.16
N ASN A 14 19.17 -4.16 -5.59
CA ASN A 14 19.28 -5.35 -4.75
C ASN A 14 20.39 -5.17 -3.69
N PRO A 15 20.15 -5.43 -2.39
CA PRO A 15 21.18 -5.35 -1.36
C PRO A 15 22.42 -6.22 -1.62
N GLN A 16 22.27 -7.36 -2.30
CA GLN A 16 23.37 -8.27 -2.66
C GLN A 16 24.17 -7.77 -3.87
N ASN A 17 23.56 -6.93 -4.72
CA ASN A 17 24.21 -6.34 -5.88
C ASN A 17 23.74 -4.87 -6.05
N PRO A 18 24.22 -3.96 -5.18
CA PRO A 18 23.71 -2.61 -5.14
C PRO A 18 24.24 -1.79 -6.31
N THR A 19 23.36 -1.04 -6.95
CA THR A 19 23.74 -0.03 -7.95
C THR A 19 24.19 1.23 -7.21
N ILE A 20 25.42 1.66 -7.48
CA ILE A 20 25.95 2.95 -6.99
C ILE A 20 25.45 4.04 -7.93
N LEU A 21 24.97 5.13 -7.34
CA LEU A 21 24.51 6.31 -8.05
C LEU A 21 25.46 7.48 -7.78
N SER A 22 25.69 8.30 -8.80
CA SER A 22 26.15 9.67 -8.63
C SER A 22 25.11 10.50 -7.86
N VAL A 23 25.50 11.69 -7.41
CA VAL A 23 24.57 12.60 -6.72
C VAL A 23 23.43 13.02 -7.65
N ASP A 24 23.72 13.33 -8.91
CA ASP A 24 22.71 13.75 -9.88
C ASP A 24 21.72 12.63 -10.19
N GLU A 25 22.20 11.39 -10.39
CA GLU A 25 21.33 10.22 -10.57
C GLU A 25 20.46 9.95 -9.34
N ALA A 26 21.01 10.15 -8.13
CA ALA A 26 20.25 10.02 -6.89
C ALA A 26 19.17 11.09 -6.76
N VAL A 27 19.45 12.33 -7.13
CA VAL A 27 18.48 13.44 -7.14
C VAL A 27 17.36 13.14 -8.13
N GLU A 28 17.69 12.74 -9.36
CA GLU A 28 16.69 12.41 -10.38
C GLU A 28 15.84 11.21 -9.98
N LEU A 29 16.44 10.16 -9.43
CA LEU A 29 15.70 9.01 -8.89
C LEU A 29 14.77 9.42 -7.75
N GLY A 30 15.25 10.27 -6.83
CA GLY A 30 14.46 10.80 -5.72
C GLY A 30 13.25 11.59 -6.21
N ARG A 31 13.43 12.49 -7.19
CA ARG A 31 12.34 13.25 -7.82
C ARG A 31 11.33 12.32 -8.47
N LYS A 32 11.80 11.35 -9.26
CA LYS A 32 10.93 10.36 -9.92
C LYS A 32 10.06 9.58 -8.92
N ILE A 33 10.63 9.11 -7.82
CA ILE A 33 9.88 8.38 -6.78
C ILE A 33 8.87 9.31 -6.10
N ARG A 34 9.28 10.53 -5.72
CA ARG A 34 8.40 11.53 -5.11
C ARG A 34 7.23 11.86 -6.03
N ASP A 35 7.50 12.17 -7.29
CA ASP A 35 6.48 12.60 -8.25
C ASP A 35 5.49 11.47 -8.54
N ALA A 36 5.97 10.22 -8.61
CA ALA A 36 5.09 9.05 -8.72
C ALA A 36 4.18 8.89 -7.49
N LEU A 37 4.71 9.06 -6.27
CA LEU A 37 3.89 9.01 -5.05
C LEU A 37 2.83 10.11 -5.02
N VAL A 38 3.19 11.35 -5.43
CA VAL A 38 2.24 12.47 -5.54
C VAL A 38 1.19 12.21 -6.62
N ALA A 39 1.56 11.61 -7.75
CA ALA A 39 0.57 11.20 -8.74
C ALA A 39 -0.40 10.15 -8.18
N GLY A 40 0.10 9.19 -7.39
CA GLY A 40 -0.73 8.21 -6.68
C GLY A 40 -1.67 8.84 -5.66
N THR A 41 -1.25 9.88 -4.93
CA THR A 41 -2.16 10.60 -4.01
C THR A 41 -3.32 11.24 -4.75
N ASN A 42 -3.10 11.76 -5.96
CA ASN A 42 -4.16 12.36 -6.79
C ASN A 42 -5.18 11.32 -7.29
N LEU A 43 -4.76 10.07 -7.49
CA LEU A 43 -5.67 8.98 -7.86
C LEU A 43 -6.56 8.57 -6.69
N ILE A 44 -5.98 8.45 -5.49
CA ILE A 44 -6.72 8.07 -4.28
C ILE A 44 -7.67 9.19 -3.84
N ASP A 45 -7.27 10.44 -4.00
CA ASP A 45 -8.12 11.59 -3.67
C ASP A 45 -9.42 11.60 -4.46
N LYS A 46 -9.35 11.23 -5.75
CA LYS A 46 -10.51 11.10 -6.65
C LYS A 46 -11.42 9.91 -6.35
N LEU A 47 -10.99 8.98 -5.51
CA LEU A 47 -11.82 7.85 -5.12
C LEU A 47 -12.99 8.38 -4.29
N SER A 48 -14.22 8.05 -4.70
CA SER A 48 -15.43 8.43 -3.97
C SER A 48 -15.40 7.82 -2.57
N ASP A 49 -15.99 8.51 -1.60
CA ASP A 49 -16.19 7.92 -0.28
C ASP A 49 -17.01 6.64 -0.40
N ASP A 50 -18.00 6.58 -1.31
CA ASP A 50 -18.85 5.41 -1.61
C ASP A 50 -18.33 4.48 -2.71
N ALA A 51 -17.01 4.48 -2.95
CA ALA A 51 -16.39 3.63 -3.96
C ALA A 51 -16.74 2.13 -3.80
N SER A 52 -17.04 1.49 -4.93
CA SER A 52 -17.31 0.06 -4.99
C SER A 52 -16.00 -0.75 -5.05
N ILE A 53 -16.07 -2.07 -4.89
CA ILE A 53 -14.89 -2.94 -5.04
C ILE A 53 -14.28 -2.80 -6.45
N GLU A 54 -15.11 -2.62 -7.48
CA GLU A 54 -14.68 -2.39 -8.87
C GLU A 54 -13.89 -1.08 -9.02
N ASP A 55 -14.22 -0.04 -8.25
CA ASP A 55 -13.46 1.21 -8.26
C ASP A 55 -12.07 1.02 -7.64
N TYR A 56 -11.95 0.17 -6.62
CA TYR A 56 -10.66 -0.20 -6.04
C TYR A 56 -9.82 -1.08 -6.96
N ILE A 57 -10.44 -1.96 -7.76
CA ILE A 57 -9.74 -2.72 -8.81
C ILE A 57 -9.17 -1.76 -9.85
N LYS A 58 -9.96 -0.79 -10.31
CA LYS A 58 -9.47 0.26 -11.23
C LYS A 58 -8.36 1.09 -10.60
N LEU A 59 -8.48 1.45 -9.32
CA LEU A 59 -7.43 2.17 -8.59
C LEU A 59 -6.13 1.35 -8.55
N GLN A 60 -6.19 0.05 -8.28
CA GLN A 60 -5.03 -0.83 -8.29
C GLN A 60 -4.33 -0.84 -9.65
N GLU A 61 -5.09 -0.90 -10.75
CA GLU A 61 -4.57 -0.83 -12.11
C GLU A 61 -3.92 0.53 -12.41
N GLN A 62 -4.60 1.62 -12.05
CA GLN A 62 -4.08 2.98 -12.22
C GLN A 62 -2.79 3.21 -11.43
N LEU A 63 -2.72 2.73 -10.18
CA LEU A 63 -1.52 2.78 -9.36
C LEU A 63 -0.40 1.90 -9.94
N SER A 64 -0.72 0.75 -10.52
CA SER A 64 0.26 -0.11 -11.21
C SER A 64 0.89 0.59 -12.42
N ASN A 65 0.11 1.41 -13.12
CA ASN A 65 0.58 2.18 -14.28
C ASN A 65 1.29 3.49 -13.90
N THR A 66 0.94 4.06 -12.74
CA THR A 66 1.44 5.37 -12.29
C THR A 66 2.72 5.24 -11.46
N LEU A 67 2.80 4.20 -10.63
CA LEU A 67 3.91 4.03 -9.71
C LEU A 67 5.07 3.29 -10.35
N VAL A 68 6.28 3.69 -9.96
CA VAL A 68 7.53 3.11 -10.46
C VAL A 68 7.93 1.89 -9.63
N TYR A 69 8.75 1.00 -10.19
CA TYR A 69 9.39 -0.12 -9.44
C TYR A 69 8.44 -1.03 -8.66
N ASN A 70 7.22 -1.28 -9.19
CA ASN A 70 6.22 -2.12 -8.54
C ASN A 70 5.79 -1.61 -7.14
N MET A 71 5.92 -0.30 -6.90
CA MET A 71 5.67 0.35 -5.61
C MET A 71 4.24 0.16 -5.10
N GLN A 72 3.26 -0.06 -5.99
CA GLN A 72 1.88 -0.36 -5.61
C GLN A 72 1.75 -1.66 -4.79
N ASN A 73 2.72 -2.57 -4.86
CA ASN A 73 2.72 -3.82 -4.11
C ASN A 73 3.58 -3.76 -2.83
N LEU A 74 4.19 -2.60 -2.54
CA LEU A 74 5.05 -2.42 -1.37
C LEU A 74 4.24 -1.96 -0.17
N GLY A 75 4.32 -2.70 0.93
CA GLY A 75 3.57 -2.38 2.15
C GLY A 75 3.87 -1.00 2.73
N TRP A 76 5.08 -0.46 2.57
CA TRP A 76 5.39 0.90 3.04
C TRP A 76 4.67 1.98 2.21
N VAL A 77 4.43 1.74 0.91
CA VAL A 77 3.69 2.67 0.04
C VAL A 77 2.21 2.65 0.40
N HIS A 78 1.66 1.45 0.62
CA HIS A 78 0.31 1.32 1.11
C HIS A 78 0.13 1.97 2.50
N LYS A 79 1.09 1.78 3.41
CA LYS A 79 1.12 2.48 4.71
C LYS A 79 1.15 4.00 4.53
N TYR A 80 1.97 4.49 3.60
CA TYR A 80 2.06 5.92 3.29
C TYR A 80 0.70 6.49 2.87
N TYR A 81 -0.01 5.82 1.94
CA TYR A 81 -1.35 6.27 1.54
C TYR A 81 -2.42 6.09 2.62
N HIS A 82 -2.34 5.06 3.45
CA HIS A 82 -3.21 4.93 4.62
C HIS A 82 -3.06 6.12 5.59
N MET A 83 -1.84 6.61 5.82
CA MET A 83 -1.63 7.77 6.68
C MET A 83 -2.25 9.06 6.11
N LEU A 84 -2.32 9.19 4.79
CA LEU A 84 -2.94 10.35 4.12
C LEU A 84 -4.47 10.19 3.98
N TYR A 85 -4.94 8.97 3.72
CA TYR A 85 -6.34 8.66 3.43
C TYR A 85 -6.85 7.48 4.28
N PRO A 86 -6.90 7.61 5.62
CA PRO A 86 -7.23 6.50 6.52
C PRO A 86 -8.67 5.99 6.36
N TYR A 87 -9.55 6.77 5.72
CA TYR A 87 -10.93 6.42 5.42
C TYR A 87 -11.12 5.81 4.01
N LYS A 88 -10.07 5.79 3.18
CA LYS A 88 -10.10 5.21 1.83
C LYS A 88 -9.19 4.00 1.70
N ILE A 89 -8.10 3.96 2.46
CA ILE A 89 -7.10 2.88 2.43
C ILE A 89 -7.05 2.23 3.80
N ASP A 90 -7.05 0.89 3.83
CA ASP A 90 -7.13 0.14 5.07
C ASP A 90 -5.80 0.09 5.85
N ALA A 91 -5.86 -0.37 7.10
CA ALA A 91 -4.71 -0.45 7.98
C ALA A 91 -3.85 -1.71 7.79
N PHE A 92 -4.17 -2.65 6.90
CA PHE A 92 -3.41 -3.89 6.67
C PHE A 92 -2.49 -3.72 5.45
N HIS A 93 -1.18 -3.59 5.70
CA HIS A 93 -0.22 -3.19 4.67
C HIS A 93 0.53 -4.37 4.04
N SER A 94 0.01 -5.58 4.19
CA SER A 94 0.48 -6.74 3.46
C SER A 94 -0.70 -7.56 2.98
N THR A 95 -0.56 -8.14 1.80
CA THR A 95 -1.58 -8.99 1.19
C THR A 95 -1.94 -10.15 2.10
N ARG A 96 -0.94 -10.80 2.71
CA ARG A 96 -1.14 -11.86 3.70
C ARG A 96 -2.10 -11.45 4.82
N TRP A 97 -1.92 -10.25 5.38
CA TRP A 97 -2.76 -9.77 6.49
C TRP A 97 -4.15 -9.33 6.03
N GLN A 98 -4.27 -8.75 4.83
CA GLN A 98 -5.56 -8.42 4.22
C GLN A 98 -6.37 -9.68 3.93
N VAL A 99 -5.74 -10.71 3.34
CA VAL A 99 -6.36 -12.03 3.10
C VAL A 99 -6.86 -12.63 4.41
N HIS A 100 -6.02 -12.65 5.44
CA HIS A 100 -6.40 -13.16 6.75
C HIS A 100 -7.62 -12.40 7.32
N ALA A 101 -7.61 -11.07 7.28
CA ALA A 101 -8.71 -10.25 7.77
C ALA A 101 -10.02 -10.48 7.01
N LEU A 102 -9.94 -10.64 5.68
CA LEU A 102 -11.11 -10.96 4.85
C LEU A 102 -11.70 -12.33 5.20
N ILE A 103 -10.85 -13.36 5.33
CA ILE A 103 -11.28 -14.70 5.73
C ILE A 103 -11.90 -14.68 7.13
N TYR A 104 -11.29 -13.96 8.08
CA TYR A 104 -11.86 -13.77 9.43
C TYR A 104 -13.26 -13.15 9.39
N CYS A 105 -13.49 -12.20 8.48
CA CYS A 105 -14.81 -11.59 8.26
C CYS A 105 -15.75 -12.45 7.38
N ASN A 106 -15.37 -13.70 7.08
CA ASN A 106 -16.10 -14.61 6.18
C ASN A 106 -16.31 -14.03 4.77
N VAL A 107 -15.33 -13.29 4.27
CA VAL A 107 -15.31 -12.72 2.92
C VAL A 107 -14.19 -13.37 2.10
N LYS A 108 -14.54 -13.86 0.90
CA LYS A 108 -13.55 -14.39 -0.04
C LYS A 108 -12.74 -13.24 -0.67
N PRO A 109 -11.39 -13.26 -0.66
CA PRO A 109 -10.59 -12.29 -1.38
C PRO A 109 -10.84 -12.35 -2.89
N VAL A 110 -11.00 -11.19 -3.53
CA VAL A 110 -11.22 -11.09 -4.98
C VAL A 110 -9.90 -11.23 -5.75
N GLN A 111 -8.84 -10.54 -5.30
CA GLN A 111 -7.48 -10.62 -5.82
C GLN A 111 -6.49 -10.61 -4.66
N ASP A 112 -6.04 -11.78 -4.22
CA ASP A 112 -5.23 -11.98 -3.00
C ASP A 112 -3.78 -11.49 -3.09
N ASP A 113 -3.34 -11.04 -4.27
CA ASP A 113 -2.03 -10.45 -4.54
C ASP A 113 -2.09 -8.92 -4.72
N LYS A 114 -3.26 -8.29 -4.63
CA LYS A 114 -3.47 -6.86 -4.88
C LYS A 114 -3.89 -6.09 -3.63
N LEU A 115 -2.97 -5.27 -3.12
CA LEU A 115 -3.17 -4.51 -1.88
C LEU A 115 -4.42 -3.61 -1.94
N TYR A 116 -4.57 -2.79 -2.98
CA TYR A 116 -5.64 -1.80 -3.06
C TYR A 116 -6.99 -2.43 -3.41
N THR A 117 -7.01 -3.52 -4.18
CA THR A 117 -8.26 -4.28 -4.40
C THR A 117 -8.82 -4.81 -3.08
N MET A 118 -7.96 -5.42 -2.25
CA MET A 118 -8.39 -5.90 -0.94
C MET A 118 -8.71 -4.78 0.04
N SER A 119 -8.07 -3.61 -0.08
CA SER A 119 -8.50 -2.41 0.65
C SER A 119 -9.97 -2.11 0.41
N GLY A 120 -10.44 -2.18 -0.83
CA GLY A 120 -11.85 -1.94 -1.14
C GLY A 120 -12.79 -2.90 -0.42
N GLN A 121 -12.45 -4.19 -0.37
CA GLN A 121 -13.24 -5.18 0.36
C GLN A 121 -13.25 -4.89 1.87
N LEU A 122 -12.10 -4.53 2.45
CA LEU A 122 -11.99 -4.21 3.87
C LEU A 122 -12.73 -2.91 4.23
N MET A 123 -12.62 -1.88 3.39
CA MET A 123 -13.32 -0.60 3.61
C MET A 123 -14.85 -0.76 3.56
N GLN A 124 -15.37 -1.67 2.73
CA GLN A 124 -16.78 -2.04 2.73
C GLN A 124 -17.21 -2.68 4.06
N ILE A 125 -16.38 -3.56 4.64
CA ILE A 125 -16.64 -4.17 5.97
C ILE A 125 -16.60 -3.08 7.06
N ILE A 126 -15.59 -2.23 7.04
CA ILE A 126 -15.42 -1.11 7.97
C ILE A 126 -16.64 -0.19 7.96
N LYS A 127 -17.12 0.21 6.77
CA LYS A 127 -18.33 1.02 6.66
C LYS A 127 -19.56 0.33 7.23
N LYS A 128 -19.77 -0.95 6.91
CA LYS A 128 -20.94 -1.71 7.38
C LYS A 128 -20.94 -1.95 8.89
N THR A 129 -19.76 -2.03 9.49
CA THR A 129 -19.59 -2.31 10.92
C THR A 129 -19.47 -1.04 11.75
N GLU A 130 -19.25 0.12 11.11
CA GLU A 130 -18.93 1.40 11.75
C GLU A 130 -17.68 1.34 12.66
N LEU A 131 -16.83 0.32 12.48
CA LEU A 131 -15.60 0.13 13.22
C LEU A 131 -14.43 0.80 12.52
N SER A 132 -13.45 1.30 13.27
CA SER A 132 -12.23 1.83 12.65
C SER A 132 -11.37 0.70 12.05
N THR A 133 -10.62 1.04 11.00
CA THR A 133 -9.60 0.17 10.39
C THR A 133 -8.65 -0.42 11.43
N SER A 134 -8.26 0.41 12.41
CA SER A 134 -7.35 0.03 13.50
C SER A 134 -7.99 -0.96 14.46
N TYR A 135 -9.27 -0.78 14.78
CA TYR A 135 -9.99 -1.71 15.65
C TYR A 135 -10.10 -3.10 15.00
N LEU A 136 -10.50 -3.17 13.73
CA LEU A 136 -10.58 -4.44 12.99
C LEU A 136 -9.22 -5.15 12.96
N ARG A 137 -8.14 -4.41 12.73
CA ARG A 137 -6.77 -4.93 12.76
C ARG A 137 -6.42 -5.57 14.11
N ILE A 138 -6.74 -4.87 15.21
CA ILE A 138 -6.47 -5.36 16.57
C ILE A 138 -7.23 -6.66 16.83
N GLN A 139 -8.51 -6.74 16.45
CA GLN A 139 -9.33 -7.95 16.61
C GLN A 139 -8.77 -9.15 15.83
N CYS A 140 -8.37 -8.95 14.57
CA CYS A 140 -7.77 -10.03 13.78
C CYS A 140 -6.45 -10.55 14.37
N VAL A 141 -5.60 -9.67 14.90
CA VAL A 141 -4.34 -10.08 15.55
C VAL A 141 -4.61 -10.93 16.79
N TYR A 142 -5.52 -10.49 17.67
CA TYR A 142 -5.84 -11.24 18.89
C TYR A 142 -6.57 -12.57 18.64
N CYS A 143 -7.21 -12.76 17.49
CA CYS A 143 -7.82 -14.03 17.12
C CYS A 143 -6.77 -15.08 16.70
N LEU A 144 -5.67 -14.64 16.07
CA LEU A 144 -4.55 -15.52 15.69
C LEU A 144 -3.78 -16.05 16.91
N ASP A 145 -3.61 -15.23 17.94
CA ASP A 145 -2.93 -15.63 19.18
C ASP A 145 -3.73 -16.62 20.04
N ARG A 146 -4.95 -17.00 19.61
CA ARG A 146 -5.81 -17.99 20.28
C ARG A 146 -5.94 -19.31 19.51
N LEU A 147 -5.25 -19.47 18.38
CA LEU A 147 -5.15 -20.71 17.60
C LEU A 147 -3.80 -21.38 17.85
#